data_AF-A0A927GPW2-F1
#
_entry.id   AF-A0A927GPW2-F1
#
_cell.length_a   1.000
_cell.length_b   1.000
_cell.length_c   1.000
_cell.angle_alpha   90.00
_cell.angle_beta   90.00
_cell.angle_gamma   90.00
#
_symmetry.space_group_name_H-M   'P 1'
#
loop_
_entity.id
_entity.type
_entity.pdbx_description
1 polymer ?
#
loop_
_entity_poly.entity_id
_entity_poly.type
_entity_poly.pdbx_seq_one_letter_code
_entity_poly.pdbx_strand_id
1 'polypeptide(L)' 'MKLDEKWMKQGIEQGKKEAALELMQDLGAVSDQVKLKILKETKADQLKYWLKLAAKAQSMDEFVRLM' A
#
# COMPACT_ATOMS: atom_id res chain seq x y z
N MET A 1 -8.65 -27.53 -6.10
CA MET A 1 -9.42 -26.36 -5.65
C MET A 1 -8.71 -25.45 -4.62
N LYS A 2 -7.65 -25.89 -3.89
CA LYS A 2 -6.92 -25.00 -2.95
C LYS A 2 -5.97 -23.97 -3.61
N LEU A 3 -5.61 -24.17 -4.88
CA LEU A 3 -4.71 -23.26 -5.59
C LEU A 3 -5.42 -21.96 -5.98
N ASP A 4 -6.70 -22.05 -6.36
CA ASP A 4 -7.48 -20.93 -6.91
C ASP A 4 -7.66 -19.81 -5.88
N GLU A 5 -7.91 -20.15 -4.62
CA GLU A 5 -8.04 -19.17 -3.52
C GLU A 5 -6.71 -18.48 -3.17
N LYS A 6 -5.60 -19.21 -3.24
CA LYS A 6 -4.27 -18.66 -2.89
C LYS A 6 -3.83 -17.61 -3.90
N TRP A 7 -3.93 -17.92 -5.19
CA TRP A 7 -3.56 -16.98 -6.26
C TRP A 7 -4.48 -15.76 -6.28
N MET A 8 -5.79 -15.96 -6.05
CA MET A 8 -6.74 -14.85 -5.93
C MET A 8 -6.39 -13.94 -4.75
N LYS A 9 -6.10 -14.50 -3.58
CA LYS A 9 -5.69 -13.73 -2.39
C LYS A 9 -4.41 -12.94 -2.64
N GLN A 10 -3.41 -13.55 -3.27
CA GLN A 10 -2.15 -12.89 -3.62
C GLN A 10 -2.35 -11.75 -4.63
N GLY A 11 -3.19 -11.96 -5.65
CA GLY A 11 -3.54 -10.90 -6.61
C GLY A 11 -4.24 -9.71 -5.95
N ILE A 12 -5.19 -9.97 -5.04
CA ILE A 12 -5.86 -8.91 -4.28
C ILE A 12 -4.88 -8.17 -3.36
N GLU A 13 -3.95 -8.88 -2.72
CA GLU A 13 -2.91 -8.28 -1.89
C GLU A 13 -1.97 -7.38 -2.71
N GLN A 14 -1.52 -7.87 -3.86
CA GLN A 14 -0.64 -7.15 -4.77
C GLN A 14 -1.33 -5.88 -5.32
N GLY A 15 -2.57 -5.99 -5.77
CA GLY A 15 -3.34 -4.83 -6.25
C GLY A 15 -3.53 -3.76 -5.17
N LYS A 16 -3.69 -4.15 -3.90
CA LYS A 16 -3.75 -3.18 -2.78
C LYS A 16 -2.42 -2.47 -2.55
N LYS A 17 -1.29 -3.17 -2.69
CA LYS A 17 0.06 -2.58 -2.58
C LYS A 17 0.28 -1.56 -3.68
N GLU A 18 -0.06 -1.92 -4.91
CA GLU A 18 0.08 -1.06 -6.08
C GLU A 18 -0.78 0.20 -5.96
N ALA A 19 -2.07 0.05 -5.62
CA ALA A 19 -2.97 1.18 -5.42
C ALA A 19 -2.50 2.13 -4.30
N ALA A 20 -1.94 1.59 -3.21
CA ALA A 20 -1.39 2.41 -2.13
C ALA A 20 -0.16 3.20 -2.60
N LEU A 21 0.74 2.57 -3.34
CA LEU A 21 1.94 3.23 -3.89
C LEU A 21 1.59 4.29 -4.93
N GLU A 22 0.59 4.05 -5.77
CA GLU A 22 0.10 5.02 -6.77
C GLU A 22 -0.41 6.30 -6.09
N LEU A 23 -1.28 6.18 -5.07
CA LEU A 23 -1.73 7.35 -4.31
C LEU A 23 -0.58 8.09 -3.62
N MET A 24 0.43 7.37 -3.14
CA MET A 24 1.62 8.00 -2.54
C MET A 24 2.45 8.76 -3.56
N GLN A 25 2.52 8.30 -4.82
CA GLN A 25 3.19 9.01 -5.90
C GLN A 25 2.50 10.33 -6.24
N ASP A 26 1.16 10.37 -6.16
CA ASP A 26 0.39 11.61 -6.33
C ASP A 26 0.68 12.66 -5.25
N LEU A 27 1.06 12.20 -4.04
CA LEU A 27 1.46 13.07 -2.92
C LEU A 27 2.90 13.56 -3.02
N GLY A 28 3.73 12.96 -3.88
CA GLY A 28 5.13 13.30 -4.07
C GLY A 28 6.07 12.09 -4.18
N ALA A 29 7.38 12.35 -4.05
CA ALA A 29 8.39 11.32 -4.20
C ALA A 29 8.29 10.25 -3.10
N VAL A 30 8.07 9.00 -3.51
CA VAL A 30 8.04 7.85 -2.60
C VAL A 30 9.46 7.35 -2.37
N SER A 31 9.93 7.39 -1.12
CA SER A 31 11.25 6.87 -0.77
C SER A 31 11.31 5.34 -0.88
N ASP A 32 12.49 4.81 -1.17
CA ASP A 32 12.70 3.35 -1.26
C ASP A 32 12.33 2.63 0.04
N GLN A 33 12.55 3.26 1.18
CA GLN A 33 12.17 2.70 2.49
C GLN A 33 10.65 2.51 2.60
N VAL A 34 9.86 3.50 2.19
CA VAL A 34 8.38 3.42 2.19
C VAL A 34 7.91 2.36 1.20
N LYS A 35 8.49 2.36 -0.01
CA LYS A 35 8.19 1.37 -1.05
C LYS A 35 8.46 -0.06 -0.56
N LEU A 36 9.61 -0.30 0.05
CA LEU A 36 9.97 -1.60 0.62
C LEU A 36 9.04 -2.02 1.76
N LYS A 37 8.65 -1.08 2.64
CA LYS A 37 7.71 -1.36 3.76
C LYS A 37 6.36 -1.84 3.22
N ILE A 38 5.84 -1.20 2.18
CA ILE A 38 4.54 -1.56 1.58
C ILE A 38 4.61 -2.89 0.83
N LEU A 39 5.66 -3.10 0.02
CA LEU A 39 5.80 -4.34 -0.75
C LEU A 39 5.94 -5.58 0.15
N LYS A 40 6.56 -5.44 1.33
CA LYS A 40 6.75 -6.53 2.31
C LYS A 40 5.55 -6.75 3.23
N GLU A 41 4.59 -5.82 3.32
CA GLU A 41 3.43 -5.96 4.19
C GLU A 41 2.49 -7.05 3.67
N THR A 42 1.98 -7.90 4.56
CA THR A 42 1.06 -9.00 4.23
C THR A 42 -0.30 -8.85 4.93
N LYS A 43 -0.41 -7.93 5.89
CA LYS A 43 -1.64 -7.61 6.60
C LYS A 43 -2.52 -6.72 5.73
N ALA A 44 -3.59 -7.30 5.20
CA ALA A 44 -4.54 -6.61 4.35
C ALA A 44 -5.16 -5.35 5.02
N ASP A 45 -5.32 -5.35 6.34
CA ASP A 45 -5.85 -4.20 7.08
C ASP A 45 -4.85 -3.04 7.17
N GLN A 46 -3.54 -3.33 7.25
CA GLN A 46 -2.50 -2.30 7.20
C GLN A 46 -2.43 -1.66 5.80
N LEU A 47 -2.44 -2.48 4.75
CA LEU A 47 -2.49 -1.97 3.37
C LEU A 47 -3.73 -1.11 3.14
N LYS A 48 -4.89 -1.50 3.68
CA LYS A 48 -6.13 -0.71 3.60
C LYS A 48 -6.03 0.59 4.41
N TYR A 49 -5.39 0.56 5.57
CA TYR A 49 -5.13 1.76 6.38
C TYR A 49 -4.25 2.74 5.61
N TRP A 50 -3.10 2.30 5.10
CA TRP A 50 -2.18 3.15 4.33
C TRP A 50 -2.82 3.67 3.04
N LEU A 51 -3.62 2.87 2.33
CA LEU A 51 -4.37 3.34 1.16
C LEU A 51 -5.31 4.51 1.52
N LYS A 52 -6.09 4.37 2.60
CA LYS A 52 -6.98 5.44 3.07
C LYS A 52 -6.22 6.65 3.61
N LEU A 53 -5.06 6.43 4.21
CA LEU A 53 -4.20 7.49 4.73
C LEU A 53 -3.61 8.31 3.57
N ALA A 54 -3.08 7.63 2.55
CA ALA A 54 -2.58 8.28 1.33
C ALA A 54 -3.68 9.08 0.63
N ALA A 55 -4.90 8.54 0.53
CA ALA A 55 -6.04 9.27 -0.04
C ALA A 55 -6.45 10.56 0.73
N LYS A 56 -6.02 10.72 1.98
CA LYS A 56 -6.40 11.86 2.85
C LYS A 56 -5.25 12.83 3.07
N ALA A 57 -4.02 12.34 3.06
CA ALA A 57 -2.83 13.15 3.24
C ALA A 57 -2.73 14.19 2.11
N GLN A 58 -2.09 15.32 2.40
CA GLN A 58 -1.82 16.40 1.45
C GLN A 58 -0.38 16.36 0.94
N SER A 59 0.50 15.56 1.55
CA SER A 59 1.88 15.37 1.13
C SER A 59 2.46 14.03 1.58
N MET A 60 3.56 13.62 0.96
CA MET A 60 4.31 12.44 1.40
C MET A 60 4.86 12.58 2.82
N ASP A 61 5.26 13.79 3.24
CA ASP A 61 5.73 14.02 4.61
C ASP A 61 4.62 13.82 5.64
N GLU A 62 3.40 14.30 5.35
CA GLU A 62 2.24 14.08 6.20
C GLU A 62 1.89 12.58 6.27
N PHE A 63 1.89 11.90 5.12
CA PHE A 63 1.67 10.46 5.06
C PHE A 63 2.68 9.69 5.93
N VAL A 64 3.98 9.93 5.75
CA VAL A 64 5.05 9.23 6.48
C VAL A 64 4.99 9.49 7.98
N ARG A 65 4.58 10.69 8.41
CA ARG A 65 4.41 11.01 9.82
C ARG A 65 3.30 10.20 10.50
N LEU A 66 2.29 9.74 9.74
CA LEU A 66 1.08 9.08 10.25
C LEU A 66 1.05 7.55 10.01
N MET A 67 2.03 7.00 9.27
CA MET A 67 2.06 5.59 8.84
C MET A 67 2.70 4.61 9.82
#